data_AF-A0A537K062-F1
#
_entry.id   AF-A0A537K062-F1
#
_cell.length_a   1.000
_cell.length_b   1.000
_cell.length_c   1.000
_cell.angle_alpha   90.00
_cell.angle_beta   90.00
_cell.angle_gamma   90.00
#
_symmetry.space_group_name_H-M   'P 1'
#
loop_
_entity.id
_entity.type
_entity.pdbx_description
1 polymer ?
#
loop_
_entity_poly.entity_id
_entity_poly.type
_entity_poly.pdbx_seq_one_letter_code
_entity_poly.pdbx_strand_id
1 'polypeptide(L)'
;MTTSGKRITKGTIANYLHVYNLLEVFESKSVDKLRIQLLHRTSLRTLQREKNYWKRFFIHFSSFLYQEKNYNDNFAASVFKTIKSFFNYLQKEKGFIVGNYHKSFRIPLLQATPVVILPQQLNFLITNKEFETSLNPYLKRAKDIFVFGCTTGLRYSDLMSLKKTH
;
A
#
# COMPACT_ATOMS: atom_id res chain seq x y z
N MET A 1 1.34 17.90 5.42
CA MET A 1 -0.10 17.65 5.64
C MET A 1 -0.65 16.94 4.41
N THR A 2 -1.67 16.10 4.53
CA THR A 2 -2.38 15.54 3.38
C THR A 2 -3.18 16.66 2.68
N THR A 3 -3.68 16.41 1.47
CA THR A 3 -4.61 17.31 0.77
C THR A 3 -5.87 17.63 1.59
N SER A 4 -6.20 16.80 2.57
CA SER A 4 -7.28 17.02 3.55
C SER A 4 -6.85 17.74 4.83
N GLY A 5 -5.64 18.31 4.88
CA GLY A 5 -5.10 19.03 6.04
C GLY A 5 -4.66 18.14 7.21
N LYS A 6 -4.90 16.82 7.14
CA LYS A 6 -4.53 15.88 8.21
C LYS A 6 -3.02 15.63 8.24
N ARG A 7 -2.50 15.31 9.44
CA ARG A 7 -1.10 14.87 9.58
C ARG A 7 -0.93 13.50 8.91
N ILE A 8 0.22 13.31 8.27
CA ILE A 8 0.58 12.02 7.69
C ILE A 8 0.79 11.04 8.84
N THR A 9 0.20 9.85 8.75
CA THR A 9 0.32 8.84 9.82
C THR A 9 1.71 8.20 9.80
N LYS A 10 2.15 7.68 10.95
CA LYS A 10 3.43 6.94 11.05
C LYS A 10 3.49 5.76 10.07
N GLY A 11 2.37 5.04 9.90
CA GLY A 11 2.27 3.94 8.94
C GLY A 11 2.47 4.39 7.49
N THR A 12 1.92 5.56 7.11
CA THR A 12 2.16 6.12 5.77
C THR A 12 3.62 6.52 5.57
N ILE A 13 4.28 7.11 6.58
CA ILE A 13 5.70 7.45 6.52
C ILE A 13 6.54 6.18 6.35
N ALA A 14 6.25 5.12 7.11
CA ALA A 14 6.93 3.84 6.99
C ALA A 14 6.80 3.26 5.57
N ASN A 15 5.62 3.35 4.95
CA ASN A 15 5.43 2.93 3.57
C ASN A 15 6.27 3.74 2.58
N TYR A 16 6.39 5.06 2.78
CA TYR A 16 7.25 5.90 1.92
C TYR A 16 8.72 5.54 2.06
N LEU A 17 9.21 5.36 3.29
CA LEU A 17 10.59 4.93 3.55
C LEU A 17 10.86 3.55 2.95
N HIS A 18 9.92 2.62 3.06
CA HIS A 18 10.06 1.31 2.46
C HIS A 18 10.22 1.39 0.93
N VAL A 19 9.38 2.17 0.26
CA VAL A 19 9.48 2.38 -1.19
C VAL A 19 10.77 3.09 -1.57
N TYR A 20 11.23 4.04 -0.77
CA TYR A 20 12.52 4.70 -0.97
C TYR A 20 13.68 3.69 -0.90
N ASN A 21 13.72 2.85 0.13
CA ASN A 21 14.76 1.81 0.25
C ASN A 21 14.72 0.80 -0.90
N LEU A 22 13.52 0.46 -1.42
CA LEU A 22 13.40 -0.38 -2.61
C LEU A 22 14.03 0.27 -3.84
N LEU A 23 13.86 1.58 -4.01
CA LEU A 23 14.46 2.34 -5.10
C LEU A 23 15.98 2.42 -4.96
N GLU A 24 16.51 2.61 -3.74
CA GLU A 24 17.95 2.61 -3.49
C GLU A 24 18.59 1.26 -3.81
N VAL A 25 17.98 0.15 -3.35
CA VAL A 25 18.48 -1.20 -3.64
C VAL A 25 18.38 -1.53 -5.13
N PHE A 26 17.36 -1.03 -5.81
CA PHE A 26 17.24 -1.19 -7.26
C PHE A 26 18.30 -0.35 -8.00
N GLU A 27 18.54 0.88 -7.55
CA GLU A 27 19.56 1.76 -8.11
C GLU A 27 20.96 1.20 -7.92
N SER A 28 21.28 0.60 -6.77
CA SER A 28 22.60 0.00 -6.51
C SER A 28 22.91 -1.19 -7.42
N LYS A 29 21.88 -1.80 -8.03
CA LYS A 29 22.00 -2.92 -8.98
C LYS A 29 21.92 -2.46 -10.43
N SER A 30 21.45 -1.24 -10.66
CA SER A 30 21.29 -0.68 -11.99
C SER A 30 22.58 0.00 -12.42
N VAL A 31 22.92 -0.13 -13.71
CA VAL A 31 24.09 0.58 -14.28
C VAL A 31 23.86 2.10 -14.29
N ASP A 32 22.60 2.51 -14.51
CA ASP A 32 22.20 3.91 -14.54
C ASP A 32 21.55 4.34 -13.23
N LYS A 33 21.96 5.51 -12.73
CA LYS A 33 21.30 6.18 -11.61
C LYS A 33 19.88 6.60 -11.95
N LEU A 34 18.98 6.48 -10.97
CA LEU A 34 17.61 6.93 -11.11
C LEU A 34 17.58 8.46 -11.14
N ARG A 35 17.01 9.00 -12.20
CA ARG A 35 16.86 10.46 -12.38
C ARG A 35 15.45 10.87 -12.77
N ILE A 36 15.13 12.11 -12.44
CA ILE A 36 13.95 12.83 -12.92
C ILE A 36 14.43 14.09 -13.63
N GLN A 37 14.16 14.19 -14.94
CA GLN A 37 14.53 15.36 -15.72
C GLN A 37 13.39 16.40 -15.75
N LEU A 38 13.73 17.66 -15.54
CA LEU A 38 12.82 18.80 -15.73
C LEU A 38 12.67 19.10 -17.24
N LEU A 39 11.45 19.30 -17.69
CA LEU A 39 11.06 19.37 -19.11
C LEU A 39 10.63 20.78 -19.55
N HIS A 40 11.26 21.81 -18.99
CA HIS A 40 10.98 23.17 -19.40
C HIS A 40 11.56 23.43 -20.81
N ARG A 41 10.70 23.86 -21.76
CA ARG A 41 11.07 24.19 -23.15
C ARG A 41 11.89 23.10 -23.87
N THR A 42 11.62 21.82 -23.56
CA THR A 42 12.33 20.68 -24.15
C THR A 42 11.82 20.29 -25.54
N SER A 43 12.71 19.78 -26.38
CA SER A 43 12.39 19.27 -27.72
C SER A 43 11.58 17.96 -27.70
N LEU A 44 10.84 17.68 -28.78
CA LEU A 44 10.11 16.41 -28.97
C LEU A 44 11.01 15.19 -28.84
N ARG A 45 12.25 15.27 -29.36
CA ARG A 45 13.26 14.20 -29.21
C ARG A 45 13.57 13.92 -27.75
N THR A 46 13.67 14.96 -26.92
CA THR A 46 13.92 14.82 -25.48
C THR A 46 12.71 14.18 -24.78
N LEU A 47 11.49 14.64 -25.09
CA LEU A 47 10.27 14.08 -24.53
C LEU A 47 10.12 12.58 -24.84
N GLN A 48 10.49 12.17 -26.05
CA GLN A 48 10.47 10.76 -26.46
C GLN A 48 11.55 9.94 -25.75
N ARG A 49 12.74 10.50 -25.54
CA ARG A 49 13.82 9.87 -24.76
C ARG A 49 13.37 9.62 -23.32
N GLU A 50 12.76 10.61 -22.69
CA GLU A 50 12.25 10.50 -21.32
C GLU A 50 11.10 9.51 -21.20
N LYS A 51 10.19 9.48 -22.20
CA LYS A 51 9.15 8.45 -22.29
C LYS A 51 9.74 7.04 -22.31
N ASN A 52 10.75 6.82 -23.14
CA ASN A 52 11.41 5.52 -23.26
C ASN A 52 12.18 5.15 -21.98
N TYR A 53 12.83 6.12 -21.34
CA TYR A 53 13.50 5.93 -20.05
C TYR A 53 12.52 5.42 -18.99
N TRP A 54 11.38 6.10 -18.79
CA TRP A 54 10.39 5.68 -17.80
C TRP A 54 9.70 4.37 -18.14
N LYS A 55 9.54 4.05 -19.43
CA LYS A 55 9.05 2.73 -19.86
C LYS A 55 10.02 1.62 -19.48
N ARG A 56 11.33 1.80 -19.68
CA ARG A 56 12.35 0.82 -19.26
C ARG A 56 12.40 0.68 -17.75
N PHE A 57 12.37 1.81 -17.02
CA PHE A 57 12.28 1.81 -15.56
C PHE A 57 11.09 0.97 -15.09
N PHE A 58 9.90 1.19 -15.65
CA PHE A 58 8.71 0.44 -15.24
C PHE A 58 8.89 -1.08 -15.42
N ILE A 59 9.42 -1.52 -16.55
CA ILE A 59 9.63 -2.94 -16.86
C ILE A 59 10.69 -3.55 -15.95
N HIS A 60 11.84 -2.90 -15.79
CA HIS A 60 12.93 -3.46 -14.99
C HIS A 60 12.62 -3.43 -13.50
N PHE A 61 12.01 -2.34 -13.02
CA PHE A 61 11.63 -2.23 -11.62
C PHE A 61 10.50 -3.20 -11.27
N SER A 62 9.51 -3.40 -12.15
CA SER A 62 8.50 -4.44 -11.90
C SER A 62 9.13 -5.84 -11.88
N SER A 63 10.03 -6.15 -12.81
CA SER A 63 10.79 -7.41 -12.83
C SER A 63 11.54 -7.63 -11.51
N PHE A 64 12.22 -6.60 -11.00
CA PHE A 64 12.91 -6.63 -9.70
C PHE A 64 11.94 -6.94 -8.54
N LEU A 65 10.78 -6.29 -8.51
CA LEU A 65 9.79 -6.52 -7.45
C LEU A 65 9.25 -7.96 -7.48
N TYR A 66 9.03 -8.53 -8.66
CA TYR A 66 8.50 -9.89 -8.80
C TYR A 66 9.56 -10.97 -8.61
N GLN A 67 10.70 -10.84 -9.27
CA GLN A 67 11.70 -11.90 -9.36
C GLN A 67 12.65 -11.92 -8.16
N GLU A 68 13.05 -10.74 -7.67
CA GLU A 68 14.03 -10.66 -6.58
C GLU A 68 13.39 -10.43 -5.22
N LYS A 69 12.29 -9.65 -5.17
CA LYS A 69 11.56 -9.40 -3.90
C LYS A 69 10.40 -10.35 -3.67
N ASN A 70 10.03 -11.15 -4.68
CA ASN A 70 8.92 -12.10 -4.61
C ASN A 70 7.61 -11.46 -4.12
N TYR A 71 7.34 -10.23 -4.59
CA TYR A 71 6.12 -9.51 -4.23
C TYR A 71 4.94 -9.94 -5.09
N ASN A 72 3.77 -9.98 -4.48
CA ASN A 72 2.52 -10.18 -5.22
C ASN A 72 2.07 -8.88 -5.90
N ASP A 73 1.11 -9.00 -6.83
CA ASP A 73 0.58 -7.87 -7.60
C ASP A 73 0.04 -6.74 -6.75
N ASN A 74 -0.65 -7.05 -5.66
CA ASN A 74 -1.23 -6.04 -4.77
C ASN A 74 -0.14 -5.21 -4.08
N PHE A 75 0.92 -5.88 -3.63
CA PHE A 75 2.06 -5.21 -3.02
C PHE A 75 2.83 -4.38 -4.05
N ALA A 76 3.16 -4.96 -5.22
CA ALA A 76 3.82 -4.23 -6.30
C ALA A 76 3.01 -3.00 -6.76
N ALA A 77 1.69 -3.15 -6.90
CA ALA A 77 0.80 -2.03 -7.23
C ALA A 77 0.83 -0.93 -6.17
N SER A 78 0.94 -1.29 -4.88
CA SER A 78 1.08 -0.32 -3.79
C SER A 78 2.38 0.48 -3.86
N VAL A 79 3.49 -0.17 -4.24
CA VAL A 79 4.79 0.48 -4.48
C VAL A 79 4.67 1.52 -5.60
N PHE A 80 4.12 1.13 -6.75
CA PHE A 80 3.90 2.06 -7.86
C PHE A 80 2.90 3.17 -7.54
N LYS A 81 1.92 2.92 -6.66
CA LYS A 81 1.00 3.95 -6.18
C LYS A 81 1.76 5.03 -5.39
N THR A 82 2.69 4.63 -4.52
CA THR A 82 3.56 5.57 -3.80
C THR A 82 4.44 6.38 -4.76
N ILE A 83 5.05 5.73 -5.76
CA ILE A 83 5.85 6.43 -6.79
C ILE A 83 4.97 7.45 -7.53
N LYS A 84 3.76 7.09 -7.96
CA LYS A 84 2.82 8.04 -8.58
C LYS A 84 2.48 9.21 -7.67
N SER A 85 2.24 8.95 -6.39
CA SER A 85 1.99 10.00 -5.40
C SER A 85 3.17 10.97 -5.30
N PHE A 86 4.40 10.46 -5.35
CA PHE A 86 5.59 11.31 -5.37
C PHE A 86 5.67 12.18 -6.63
N PHE A 87 5.43 11.63 -7.82
CA PHE A 87 5.37 12.43 -9.05
C PHE A 87 4.27 13.50 -9.00
N ASN A 88 3.09 13.15 -8.48
CA ASN A 88 2.02 14.12 -8.30
C ASN A 88 2.40 15.22 -7.32
N TYR A 89 3.14 14.90 -6.25
CA TYR A 89 3.70 15.89 -5.33
C TYR A 89 4.67 16.84 -6.03
N LEU A 90 5.60 16.32 -6.86
CA LEU A 90 6.52 17.15 -7.63
C LEU A 90 5.78 18.12 -8.57
N GLN A 91 4.74 17.64 -9.25
CA GLN A 91 3.96 18.47 -10.18
C GLN A 91 3.10 19.51 -9.46
N LYS A 92 2.34 19.10 -8.44
CA LYS A 92 1.29 19.93 -7.83
C LYS A 92 1.81 20.82 -6.72
N GLU A 93 2.65 20.28 -5.83
CA GLU A 93 3.12 20.99 -4.65
C GLU A 93 4.46 21.70 -4.90
N LYS A 94 5.28 21.17 -5.82
CA LYS A 94 6.58 21.79 -6.18
C LYS A 94 6.58 22.52 -7.52
N GLY A 95 5.52 22.39 -8.32
CA GLY A 95 5.42 23.06 -9.62
C GLY A 95 6.42 22.55 -10.67
N PHE A 96 7.04 21.38 -10.46
CA PHE A 96 8.04 20.86 -11.39
C PHE A 96 7.39 20.21 -12.62
N ILE A 97 7.85 20.62 -13.79
CA ILE A 97 7.42 20.07 -15.08
C ILE A 97 8.24 18.81 -15.36
N VAL A 98 7.81 17.65 -14.85
CA VAL A 98 8.52 16.35 -14.98
C VAL A 98 7.87 15.38 -15.98
N GLY A 99 6.84 15.84 -16.69
CA GLY A 99 6.04 15.01 -17.60
C GLY A 99 5.09 14.06 -16.87
N ASN A 100 4.26 13.34 -17.63
CA ASN A 100 3.16 12.50 -17.10
C ASN A 100 3.43 11.00 -17.19
N TYR A 101 4.69 10.60 -17.22
CA TYR A 101 5.09 9.22 -17.49
C TYR A 101 4.63 8.24 -16.40
N HIS A 102 4.59 8.67 -15.14
CA HIS A 102 4.11 7.86 -14.01
C HIS A 102 2.67 7.38 -14.16
N LYS A 103 1.85 8.03 -15.00
CA LYS A 103 0.47 7.60 -15.27
C LYS A 103 0.39 6.25 -16.00
N SER A 104 1.45 5.84 -16.71
CA SER A 104 1.51 4.55 -17.40
C SER A 104 1.85 3.37 -16.48
N PHE A 105 2.32 3.61 -15.25
CA PHE A 105 2.70 2.54 -14.32
C PHE A 105 1.46 1.79 -13.82
N ARG A 106 0.99 0.78 -14.53
CA ARG A 106 -0.24 0.06 -14.20
C ARG A 106 0.08 -1.40 -13.92
N ILE A 107 -0.17 -1.82 -12.68
CA ILE A 107 -0.19 -3.22 -12.26
C ILE A 107 -1.66 -3.57 -11.96
N PRO A 108 -2.21 -4.63 -12.58
CA PRO A 108 -3.54 -5.11 -12.25
C PRO A 108 -3.65 -5.44 -10.76
N LEU A 109 -4.72 -5.00 -10.11
CA LEU A 109 -5.01 -5.39 -8.73
C LEU A 109 -5.81 -6.68 -8.75
N LEU A 110 -5.32 -7.70 -8.04
CA LEU A 110 -6.08 -8.91 -7.78
C LEU A 110 -7.05 -8.61 -6.63
N GLN A 111 -8.34 -8.54 -6.95
CA GLN A 111 -9.38 -8.44 -5.93
C GLN A 111 -9.45 -9.79 -5.19
N ALA A 112 -8.88 -9.84 -3.99
CA ALA A 112 -9.15 -10.95 -3.09
C ALA A 112 -10.59 -10.84 -2.60
N THR A 113 -11.37 -11.91 -2.77
CA THR A 113 -12.68 -12.02 -2.13
C THR A 113 -12.46 -12.24 -0.65
N PRO A 114 -12.86 -11.30 0.24
CA PRO A 114 -12.73 -11.54 1.66
C PRO A 114 -13.64 -12.69 2.06
N VAL A 115 -13.17 -13.55 2.97
CA VAL A 115 -14.05 -14.53 3.63
C VAL A 115 -14.95 -13.76 4.57
N VAL A 116 -16.25 -13.78 4.29
CA VAL A 116 -17.26 -13.06 5.07
C VAL A 116 -17.87 -14.02 6.08
N ILE A 117 -17.95 -13.60 7.34
CA ILE A 117 -18.68 -14.34 8.36
C ILE A 117 -20.19 -14.13 8.16
N LEU A 118 -20.93 -15.23 8.12
CA LEU A 118 -22.39 -15.22 8.01
C LEU A 118 -23.04 -14.99 9.40
N PRO A 119 -24.25 -14.40 9.46
CA PRO A 119 -24.96 -14.20 10.72
C PRO A 119 -25.13 -15.49 11.54
N GLN A 120 -25.36 -16.62 10.89
CA GLN A 120 -25.49 -17.93 11.55
C GLN A 120 -24.17 -18.38 12.19
N GLN A 121 -23.03 -18.11 11.53
CA GLN A 121 -21.72 -18.43 12.06
C GLN A 121 -21.38 -17.54 13.26
N LEU A 122 -21.73 -16.25 13.21
CA LEU A 122 -21.57 -15.36 14.36
C LEU A 122 -22.45 -15.82 15.54
N ASN A 123 -23.71 -16.19 15.27
CA ASN A 123 -24.60 -16.70 16.31
C ASN A 123 -24.07 -18.00 16.94
N PHE A 124 -23.47 -18.89 16.14
CA PHE A 124 -22.80 -20.09 16.64
C PHE A 124 -21.66 -19.74 17.62
N LEU A 125 -20.80 -18.76 17.29
CA LEU A 125 -19.71 -18.31 18.16
C LEU A 125 -20.21 -17.71 19.50
N ILE A 126 -21.41 -17.14 19.50
CA ILE A 126 -22.04 -16.55 20.70
C ILE A 126 -22.71 -17.62 21.56
N THR A 127 -23.40 -18.58 20.96
CA THR A 127 -24.36 -19.44 21.67
C THR A 127 -23.86 -20.85 21.97
N ASN A 128 -22.90 -21.38 21.22
CA ASN A 128 -22.48 -22.78 21.36
C ASN A 128 -21.46 -22.97 22.51
N LYS A 129 -21.94 -23.50 23.64
CA LYS A 129 -21.14 -23.75 24.85
C LYS A 129 -20.18 -24.92 24.73
N GLU A 130 -20.53 -25.97 23.98
CA GLU A 130 -19.64 -27.12 23.74
C GLU A 130 -18.40 -26.71 22.96
N PHE A 131 -18.61 -25.92 21.90
CA PHE A 131 -17.55 -25.28 21.15
C PHE A 131 -16.70 -24.41 22.07
N GLU A 132 -17.30 -23.50 22.83
CA GLU A 132 -16.54 -22.63 23.74
C GLU A 132 -15.72 -23.42 24.77
N THR A 133 -16.27 -24.48 25.35
CA THR A 133 -15.54 -25.31 26.33
C THR A 133 -14.39 -26.08 25.72
N SER A 134 -14.47 -26.46 24.44
CA SER A 134 -13.36 -27.09 23.70
C SER A 134 -12.19 -26.15 23.40
N LEU A 135 -12.39 -24.83 23.48
CA LEU A 135 -11.35 -23.84 23.17
C LEU A 135 -10.37 -23.66 24.35
N ASN A 136 -9.09 -23.51 24.01
CA ASN A 136 -8.09 -23.08 24.98
C ASN A 136 -8.28 -21.59 25.37
N PRO A 137 -7.66 -21.10 26.45
CA PRO A 137 -7.85 -19.73 26.93
C PRO A 137 -7.50 -18.63 25.91
N TYR A 138 -6.51 -18.85 25.05
CA TYR A 138 -6.11 -17.89 24.02
C TYR A 138 -7.17 -17.76 22.93
N LEU A 139 -7.76 -18.88 22.51
CA LEU A 139 -8.81 -18.91 21.51
C LEU A 139 -10.13 -18.36 22.04
N LYS A 140 -10.44 -18.57 23.32
CA LYS A 140 -11.59 -17.92 23.99
C LYS A 140 -11.46 -16.40 23.93
N ARG A 141 -10.28 -15.87 24.30
CA ARG A 141 -10.02 -14.42 24.23
C ARG A 141 -10.11 -13.88 22.80
N ALA A 142 -9.59 -14.61 21.82
CA ALA A 142 -9.70 -14.23 20.41
C ALA A 142 -11.16 -14.21 19.94
N LYS A 143 -11.95 -15.21 20.33
CA LYS A 143 -13.40 -15.29 20.07
C LYS A 143 -14.11 -14.07 20.66
N ASP A 144 -13.85 -13.73 21.92
CA ASP A 144 -14.51 -12.62 22.60
C ASP A 144 -14.21 -11.28 21.93
N ILE A 145 -12.94 -11.02 21.59
CA ILE A 145 -12.54 -9.81 20.85
C ILE A 145 -13.22 -9.77 19.48
N PHE A 146 -13.28 -10.91 18.79
CA PHE A 146 -13.89 -11.00 17.47
C PHE A 146 -15.39 -10.74 17.51
N VAL A 147 -16.13 -11.42 18.40
CA VAL A 147 -17.57 -11.23 18.59
C VAL A 147 -17.87 -9.78 18.98
N PHE A 148 -17.14 -9.22 19.94
CA PHE A 148 -17.31 -7.83 20.35
C PHE A 148 -17.02 -6.84 19.20
N GLY A 149 -16.01 -7.12 18.38
CA GLY A 149 -15.72 -6.34 17.16
C GLY A 149 -16.86 -6.42 16.15
N CYS A 150 -17.45 -7.59 15.93
CA CYS A 150 -18.62 -7.76 15.08
C CYS A 150 -19.85 -7.01 15.62
N THR A 151 -20.07 -6.99 16.93
CA THR A 151 -21.21 -6.30 17.57
C THR A 151 -21.07 -4.78 17.54
N THR A 152 -19.86 -4.26 17.74
CA THR A 152 -19.61 -2.80 17.81
C THR A 152 -19.28 -2.17 16.45
N GLY A 153 -18.90 -2.98 15.46
CA GLY A 153 -18.47 -2.50 14.14
C GLY A 153 -17.13 -1.75 14.16
N LEU A 154 -16.37 -1.83 15.26
CA LEU A 154 -15.08 -1.15 15.40
C LEU A 154 -13.96 -1.94 14.70
N ARG A 155 -12.94 -1.21 14.21
CA ARG A 155 -11.69 -1.86 13.77
C ARG A 155 -10.95 -2.39 14.98
N TYR A 156 -10.18 -3.46 14.78
CA TYR A 156 -9.40 -4.08 15.85
C TYR A 156 -8.52 -3.08 16.62
N SER A 157 -7.82 -2.17 15.93
CA SER A 157 -6.99 -1.16 16.60
C SER A 157 -7.79 -0.20 17.48
N ASP A 158 -9.00 0.13 17.05
CA ASP A 158 -9.89 1.05 17.77
C ASP A 158 -10.46 0.34 19.01
N LEU A 159 -10.88 -0.93 18.84
CA LEU A 159 -11.33 -1.82 19.92
C LEU A 159 -10.26 -2.00 21.00
N MET A 160 -9.01 -2.27 20.61
CA MET A 160 -7.90 -2.42 21.55
C MET A 160 -7.48 -1.11 22.24
N SER A 161 -7.93 0.04 21.71
CA SER A 161 -7.69 1.35 22.30
C SER A 161 -8.82 1.83 23.22
N LEU A 162 -9.89 1.04 23.38
CA LEU A 162 -11.01 1.37 24.27
C LEU A 162 -10.57 1.41 25.73
N LYS A 163 -11.10 2.37 26.47
CA LYS A 163 -10.89 2.55 27.91
C LYS A 163 -12.24 2.56 28.60
N LYS A 164 -12.32 2.01 29.83
CA LYS A 164 -13.55 1.93 30.64
C LYS A 164 -14.26 3.27 30.90
N THR A 165 -13.60 4.40 30.65
CA THR A 165 -14.13 5.76 30.90
C THR A 165 -14.91 6.34 29.72
N HIS A 166 -15.07 5.57 28.63
CA HIS A 166 -15.91 5.86 27.48
C HIS A 166 -16.79 4.65 27.18
#